data_AF-A0A916XZX3-F1
#
_entry.id   AF-A0A916XZX3-F1
#
_cell.length_a   1.000
_cell.length_b   1.000
_cell.length_c   1.000
_cell.angle_alpha   90.00
_cell.angle_beta   90.00
_cell.angle_gamma   90.00
#
_symmetry.space_group_name_H-M   'P 1'
#
loop_
_entity.id
_entity.type
_entity.pdbx_description
1 polymer ?
#
loop_
_entity_poly.entity_id
_entity_poly.type
_entity_poly.pdbx_seq_one_letter_code
_entity_poly.pdbx_strand_id
1 'polypeptide(L)'
;MKQSFIIVSGLRNKLLTNLLIEFVNIFSGENFENEILLYKEKKTGTFLILFSTIPSFDHFCYCVNFIRYMETPNNTLPLVSGYYFNDDDSHSFLTKGFVKVYVSSSDYEYNNVNVVITTNETYFLDFGSLPKLLPTNEESYGVPAIYLDDYSEVNTDRTLLRNKTWWKFW
;
A
#
# COMPACT_ATOMS: atom_id res chain seq x y z
N MET A 1 -4.14 -6.81 -16.15
CA MET A 1 -3.31 -7.19 -14.99
C MET A 1 -4.24 -7.42 -13.82
N LYS A 2 -4.22 -8.60 -13.18
CA LYS A 2 -5.03 -8.94 -11.99
C LYS A 2 -4.18 -8.93 -10.73
N GLN A 3 -3.35 -7.90 -10.60
CA GLN A 3 -2.31 -7.86 -9.58
C GLN A 3 -2.47 -6.54 -8.83
N SER A 4 -2.60 -6.61 -7.52
CA SER A 4 -2.67 -5.43 -6.65
C SER A 4 -1.32 -4.71 -6.65
N PHE A 5 -1.35 -3.38 -6.53
CA PHE A 5 -0.13 -2.57 -6.56
C PHE A 5 -0.29 -1.28 -5.76
N ILE A 6 0.83 -0.71 -5.31
CA ILE A 6 0.87 0.58 -4.62
C ILE A 6 1.83 1.51 -5.36
N ILE A 7 1.41 2.76 -5.56
CA ILE A 7 2.22 3.83 -6.11
C ILE A 7 2.63 4.75 -4.96
N VAL A 8 3.92 5.08 -4.87
CA VAL A 8 4.48 5.91 -3.80
C VAL A 8 5.36 7.01 -4.36
N SER A 9 5.09 8.27 -3.99
CA SER A 9 5.96 9.40 -4.34
C SER A 9 6.39 10.20 -3.10
N GLY A 10 7.50 10.92 -3.21
CA GLY A 10 8.06 11.71 -2.10
C GLY A 10 9.00 10.95 -1.16
N LEU A 11 9.37 9.71 -1.46
CA LEU A 11 10.31 8.92 -0.66
C LEU A 11 11.66 8.70 -1.34
N ARG A 12 12.68 8.43 -0.51
CA ARG A 12 13.99 7.95 -0.99
C ARG A 12 13.99 6.42 -1.04
N ASN A 13 14.66 5.86 -2.05
CA ASN A 13 14.77 4.42 -2.28
C ASN A 13 15.13 3.63 -1.00
N LYS A 14 16.25 4.01 -0.34
CA LYS A 14 16.71 3.35 0.89
C LYS A 14 15.65 3.35 2.00
N LEU A 15 14.89 4.44 2.12
CA LEU A 15 13.90 4.59 3.17
C LEU A 15 12.68 3.70 2.90
N LEU A 16 12.15 3.72 1.67
CA LEU A 16 11.04 2.84 1.28
C LEU A 16 11.43 1.37 1.34
N THR A 17 12.64 1.01 0.91
CA THR A 17 13.14 -0.37 0.99
C THR A 17 13.19 -0.86 2.44
N ASN A 18 13.75 -0.06 3.36
CA ASN A 18 13.80 -0.41 4.78
C ASN A 18 12.39 -0.56 5.37
N LEU A 19 11.47 0.33 5.02
CA LEU A 19 10.10 0.28 5.49
C LEU A 19 9.38 -0.99 5.02
N LEU A 20 9.54 -1.36 3.75
CA LEU A 20 8.93 -2.59 3.24
C LEU A 20 9.52 -3.84 3.90
N ILE A 21 10.83 -3.83 4.21
CA ILE A 21 11.46 -4.90 5.00
C ILE A 21 10.86 -4.96 6.42
N GLU A 22 10.66 -3.83 7.09
CA GLU A 22 10.02 -3.77 8.41
C GLU A 22 8.59 -4.28 8.37
N PHE A 23 7.80 -3.83 7.38
CA PHE A 23 6.43 -4.30 7.17
C PHE A 23 6.39 -5.83 6.99
N VAL A 24 7.23 -6.36 6.10
CA VAL A 24 7.34 -7.81 5.88
C VAL A 24 7.70 -8.56 7.17
N ASN A 25 8.65 -8.05 7.97
CA ASN A 25 9.06 -8.69 9.22
C ASN A 25 7.91 -8.75 10.25
N ILE A 26 7.02 -7.75 10.27
CA ILE A 26 5.83 -7.75 11.13
C ILE A 26 4.89 -8.91 10.77
N PHE A 27 4.73 -9.19 9.46
CA PHE A 27 3.83 -10.23 8.93
C PHE A 27 4.56 -11.52 8.50
N SER A 28 5.78 -11.73 9.01
CA SER A 28 6.67 -12.86 8.68
C SER A 28 6.07 -14.25 8.87
N GLY A 29 5.09 -14.38 9.77
CA GLY A 29 4.36 -15.63 10.02
C GLY A 29 3.27 -15.99 9.01
N GLU A 30 2.93 -15.09 8.09
CA GLU A 30 1.72 -15.18 7.25
C GLU A 30 2.01 -15.36 5.74
N ASN A 31 3.18 -15.89 5.38
CA ASN A 31 3.66 -16.04 3.99
C ASN A 31 3.81 -14.72 3.20
N PHE A 32 3.73 -13.57 3.85
CA PHE A 32 3.86 -12.25 3.23
C PHE A 32 5.29 -11.96 2.69
N GLU A 33 6.28 -12.75 3.11
CA GLU A 33 7.71 -12.46 2.93
C GLU A 33 8.26 -12.61 1.51
N ASN A 34 7.58 -13.31 0.62
CA ASN A 34 8.15 -13.69 -0.69
C ASN A 34 7.63 -12.86 -1.87
N GLU A 35 6.87 -11.79 -1.64
CA GLU A 35 5.93 -11.34 -2.66
C GLU A 35 6.01 -9.87 -3.07
N ILE A 36 6.82 -9.05 -2.42
CA ILE A 36 6.89 -7.63 -2.75
C ILE A 36 8.01 -7.38 -3.76
N LEU A 37 7.65 -6.88 -4.95
CA LEU A 37 8.58 -6.38 -5.96
C LEU A 37 8.54 -4.85 -5.95
N LEU A 38 9.71 -4.24 -5.79
CA LEU A 38 9.85 -2.79 -5.79
C LEU A 38 10.45 -2.32 -7.11
N TYR A 39 9.79 -1.37 -7.74
CA TYR A 39 10.22 -0.72 -8.97
C TYR A 39 10.29 0.79 -8.78
N LYS A 40 11.17 1.44 -9.52
CA LYS A 40 11.28 2.90 -9.57
C LYS A 40 11.08 3.39 -11.00
N GLU A 41 10.14 4.30 -11.19
CA GLU A 41 9.88 4.92 -12.48
C GLU A 41 11.08 5.78 -12.90
N LYS A 42 11.50 5.63 -14.15
CA LYS A 42 12.70 6.29 -14.70
C LYS A 42 12.55 7.82 -14.79
N LYS A 43 11.34 8.33 -15.01
CA LYS A 43 11.08 9.76 -15.26
C LYS A 43 10.85 10.57 -13.97
N THR A 44 9.90 10.14 -13.14
CA THR A 44 9.48 10.92 -11.96
C THR A 44 10.21 10.47 -10.68
N GLY A 45 10.76 9.26 -10.68
CA GLY A 45 11.31 8.64 -9.47
C GLY A 45 10.26 8.11 -8.50
N THR A 46 8.98 8.10 -8.90
CA THR A 46 7.88 7.42 -8.19
C THR A 46 8.16 5.92 -8.10
N PHE A 47 7.77 5.31 -7.00
CA PHE A 47 7.90 3.88 -6.79
C PHE A 47 6.61 3.16 -7.11
N LEU A 48 6.75 1.96 -7.66
CA LEU A 48 5.69 1.00 -7.88
C LEU A 48 6.03 -0.24 -7.04
N ILE A 49 5.09 -0.62 -6.18
CA ILE A 49 5.18 -1.82 -5.36
C ILE A 49 4.18 -2.81 -5.95
N LEU A 50 4.65 -3.98 -6.40
CA LEU A 50 3.80 -5.06 -6.90
C LEU A 50 3.80 -6.23 -5.91
N PHE A 51 2.65 -6.85 -5.74
CA PHE A 51 2.50 -8.05 -4.92
C PHE A 51 2.41 -9.29 -5.82
N SER A 52 3.31 -10.25 -5.66
CA SER A 52 3.40 -11.44 -6.53
C SER A 52 2.19 -12.36 -6.42
N THR A 53 1.52 -12.38 -5.26
CA THR A 53 0.16 -12.88 -5.11
C THR A 53 -0.75 -11.78 -4.57
N ILE A 54 -2.06 -11.98 -4.63
CA ILE A 54 -3.03 -11.01 -4.12
C ILE A 54 -3.00 -11.09 -2.59
N PRO A 55 -2.59 -10.03 -1.87
CA PRO A 55 -2.61 -10.03 -0.41
C PRO A 55 -4.05 -10.04 0.12
N SER A 56 -4.24 -10.34 1.41
CA SER A 56 -5.52 -10.04 2.05
C SER A 56 -5.81 -8.54 1.94
N PHE A 57 -7.08 -8.19 1.84
CA PHE A 57 -7.50 -6.79 1.76
C PHE A 57 -6.98 -5.98 2.97
N ASP A 58 -7.06 -6.54 4.17
CA ASP A 58 -6.58 -5.89 5.39
C ASP A 58 -5.08 -5.63 5.35
N HIS A 59 -4.24 -6.62 4.98
CA HIS A 59 -2.80 -6.40 4.86
C HIS A 59 -2.45 -5.36 3.80
N PHE A 60 -3.19 -5.33 2.70
CA PHE A 60 -3.02 -4.32 1.68
C PHE A 60 -3.31 -2.91 2.22
N CYS A 61 -4.44 -2.74 2.91
CA CYS A 61 -4.82 -1.49 3.55
C CYS A 61 -3.81 -1.05 4.62
N TYR A 62 -3.33 -1.99 5.46
CA TYR A 62 -2.27 -1.72 6.43
C TYR A 62 -0.98 -1.30 5.75
N CYS A 63 -0.59 -1.89 4.61
CA CYS A 63 0.60 -1.50 3.89
C CYS A 63 0.50 -0.05 3.37
N VAL A 64 -0.64 0.33 2.79
CA VAL A 64 -0.92 1.71 2.35
C VAL A 64 -0.82 2.69 3.51
N ASN A 65 -1.49 2.37 4.63
CA ASN A 65 -1.46 3.18 5.85
C ASN A 65 -0.03 3.30 6.42
N PHE A 66 0.69 2.19 6.53
CA PHE A 66 2.05 2.13 7.10
C PHE A 66 3.04 2.95 6.28
N ILE A 67 2.98 2.88 4.94
CA ILE A 67 3.84 3.71 4.07
C ILE A 67 3.47 5.20 4.21
N ARG A 68 2.19 5.54 4.34
CA ARG A 68 1.77 6.95 4.46
C ARG A 68 2.32 7.60 5.72
N TYR A 69 2.25 6.93 6.86
CA TYR A 69 2.55 7.50 8.17
C TYR A 69 4.00 7.34 8.62
N MET A 70 4.88 6.89 7.72
CA MET A 70 6.30 6.87 8.01
C MET A 70 6.87 8.28 8.22
N GLU A 71 7.73 8.43 9.21
CA GLU A 71 8.46 9.67 9.40
C GLU A 71 9.45 9.89 8.24
N THR A 72 9.33 11.04 7.59
CA THR A 72 10.33 11.51 6.63
C THR A 72 11.19 12.61 7.28
N PRO A 73 12.46 12.79 6.87
CA PRO A 73 13.36 13.77 7.49
C PRO A 73 12.85 15.22 7.49
N ASN A 74 11.88 15.55 6.63
CA ASN A 74 11.31 16.88 6.49
C ASN A 74 9.87 16.98 7.03
N ASN A 75 9.37 15.95 7.71
CA ASN A 75 7.98 15.81 8.17
C ASN A 75 6.93 15.98 7.05
N THR A 76 7.30 15.74 5.80
CA THR A 76 6.37 15.72 4.66
C THR A 76 5.91 14.29 4.43
N LEU A 77 4.60 14.05 4.54
CA LEU A 77 4.03 12.73 4.28
C LEU A 77 4.11 12.37 2.79
N PRO A 78 4.52 11.16 2.43
CA PRO A 78 4.55 10.71 1.04
C PRO A 78 3.14 10.57 0.47
N LEU A 79 2.97 10.76 -0.84
CA LEU A 79 1.70 10.42 -1.50
C LEU A 79 1.71 8.92 -1.78
N VAL A 80 0.67 8.24 -1.30
CA VAL A 80 0.51 6.78 -1.38
C VAL A 80 -0.87 6.49 -1.96
N SER A 81 -0.90 5.74 -3.06
CA SER A 81 -2.16 5.26 -3.66
C SER A 81 -2.05 3.76 -3.91
N GLY A 82 -2.85 3.00 -3.19
CA GLY A 82 -3.03 1.57 -3.41
C GLY A 82 -4.14 1.27 -4.40
N TYR A 83 -3.96 0.23 -5.19
CA TYR A 83 -4.94 -0.34 -6.10
C TYR A 83 -5.06 -1.83 -5.80
N TYR A 84 -6.14 -2.19 -5.09
CA TYR A 84 -6.41 -3.56 -4.70
C TYR A 84 -7.31 -4.23 -5.73
N PHE A 85 -6.88 -5.37 -6.28
CA PHE A 85 -7.72 -6.18 -7.16
C PHE A 85 -8.58 -7.14 -6.32
N ASN A 86 -9.87 -6.86 -6.23
CA ASN A 86 -10.84 -7.70 -5.56
C ASN A 86 -11.46 -8.70 -6.55
N ASP A 87 -11.29 -9.99 -6.34
CA ASP A 87 -11.86 -11.05 -7.18
C ASP A 87 -12.91 -11.92 -6.48
N ASP A 88 -13.13 -11.70 -5.19
CA ASP A 88 -14.12 -12.38 -4.37
C ASP A 88 -15.21 -11.43 -3.82
N ASP A 89 -16.15 -12.02 -3.09
CA ASP A 89 -17.27 -11.33 -2.46
C ASP A 89 -17.12 -11.33 -0.93
N SER A 90 -15.90 -11.47 -0.40
CA SER A 90 -15.61 -11.56 1.04
C SER A 90 -15.95 -10.26 1.80
N HIS A 91 -15.85 -9.12 1.10
CA HIS A 91 -16.16 -7.80 1.64
C HIS A 91 -17.37 -7.22 0.90
N SER A 92 -18.51 -7.13 1.59
CA SER A 92 -19.80 -6.76 0.97
C SER A 92 -19.84 -5.36 0.35
N PHE A 93 -18.95 -4.46 0.76
CA PHE A 93 -18.87 -3.10 0.25
C PHE A 93 -17.89 -2.97 -0.94
N LEU A 94 -17.06 -3.98 -1.21
CA LEU A 94 -16.13 -3.95 -2.33
C LEU A 94 -16.82 -4.39 -3.62
N THR A 95 -16.52 -3.69 -4.71
CA THR A 95 -16.89 -4.13 -6.05
C THR A 95 -15.84 -5.09 -6.61
N LYS A 96 -16.22 -6.01 -7.50
CA LYS A 96 -15.26 -6.82 -8.25
C LYS A 96 -14.38 -5.94 -9.13
N GLY A 97 -13.11 -6.31 -9.26
CA GLY A 97 -12.09 -5.56 -9.97
C GLY A 97 -11.28 -4.66 -9.04
N PHE A 98 -10.64 -3.64 -9.61
CA PHE A 98 -9.81 -2.75 -8.82
C PHE A 98 -10.65 -1.80 -7.98
N VAL A 99 -10.24 -1.63 -6.73
CA VAL A 99 -10.62 -0.53 -5.86
C VAL A 99 -9.37 0.29 -5.50
N LYS A 100 -9.56 1.57 -5.22
CA LYS A 100 -8.47 2.47 -4.83
C LYS A 100 -8.45 2.60 -3.33
N VAL A 101 -7.27 2.51 -2.72
CA VAL A 101 -7.04 2.67 -1.28
C VAL A 101 -6.07 3.82 -1.07
N TYR A 102 -6.41 4.76 -0.19
CA TYR A 102 -5.58 5.91 0.12
C TYR A 102 -5.80 6.36 1.56
N VAL A 103 -4.94 7.24 2.05
CA VAL A 103 -5.15 7.94 3.32
C VAL A 103 -5.44 9.40 2.99
N SER A 104 -6.44 9.98 3.64
CA SER A 104 -6.81 11.37 3.37
C SER A 104 -5.63 12.31 3.59
N SER A 105 -5.50 13.33 2.72
CA SER A 105 -4.42 14.31 2.80
C SER A 105 -4.52 15.18 4.05
N SER A 106 -5.73 15.37 4.56
CA SER A 106 -6.04 16.08 5.81
C SER A 106 -6.01 15.20 7.06
N ASP A 107 -5.70 13.91 6.92
CA ASP A 107 -5.74 12.97 8.02
C ASP A 107 -4.43 12.95 8.82
N TYR A 108 -4.55 13.16 10.11
CA TYR A 108 -3.48 13.08 11.09
C TYR A 108 -3.74 11.99 12.16
N GLU A 109 -4.84 11.25 12.03
CA GLU A 109 -5.18 10.11 12.88
C GLU A 109 -4.54 8.84 12.28
N TYR A 110 -3.52 8.33 12.96
CA TYR A 110 -2.55 7.37 12.41
C TYR A 110 -3.06 5.96 12.04
N ASN A 111 -4.36 5.68 11.95
CA ASN A 111 -4.90 4.31 11.85
C ASN A 111 -6.18 4.21 11.00
N ASN A 112 -6.16 4.73 9.78
CA ASN A 112 -7.28 4.51 8.87
C ASN A 112 -6.85 4.53 7.40
N VAL A 113 -7.78 4.11 6.54
CA VAL A 113 -7.73 4.28 5.09
C VAL A 113 -9.12 4.62 4.54
N ASN A 114 -9.13 5.24 3.37
CA ASN A 114 -10.28 5.44 2.53
C ASN A 114 -10.21 4.52 1.30
N VAL A 115 -11.35 3.99 0.90
CA VAL A 115 -11.48 3.02 -0.19
C VAL A 115 -12.49 3.55 -1.20
N VAL A 116 -12.05 3.86 -2.42
CA VAL A 116 -12.92 4.30 -3.52
C VAL A 116 -13.21 3.12 -4.44
N ILE A 117 -14.49 2.79 -4.57
CA ILE A 117 -14.94 1.69 -5.44
C ILE A 117 -15.31 2.19 -6.84
N THR A 118 -15.64 1.26 -7.74
CA THR A 118 -15.91 1.56 -9.17
C THR A 118 -17.09 2.50 -9.41
N THR A 119 -18.06 2.55 -8.50
CA THR A 119 -19.20 3.51 -8.51
C THR A 119 -18.80 4.91 -8.03
N ASN A 120 -17.53 5.12 -7.69
CA ASN A 120 -16.99 6.33 -7.09
C ASN A 120 -17.53 6.60 -5.67
N GLU A 121 -18.05 5.60 -4.97
CA GLU A 121 -18.37 5.70 -3.54
C GLU A 121 -17.09 5.51 -2.71
N THR A 122 -16.95 6.28 -1.63
CA THR A 122 -15.78 6.20 -0.73
C THR A 122 -16.18 5.65 0.63
N TYR A 123 -15.46 4.64 1.10
CA TYR A 123 -15.64 4.05 2.42
C TYR A 123 -14.43 4.34 3.29
N PHE A 124 -14.69 4.74 4.53
CA PHE A 124 -13.70 4.91 5.59
C PHE A 124 -13.56 3.62 6.41
N LEU A 125 -12.32 3.22 6.67
CA LEU A 125 -11.97 2.04 7.47
C LEU A 125 -10.94 2.42 8.53
N ASP A 126 -11.24 2.13 9.80
CA ASP A 126 -10.37 2.37 10.97
C ASP A 126 -9.73 1.08 11.53
N PHE A 127 -9.77 0.00 10.75
CA PHE A 127 -9.24 -1.33 11.09
C PHE A 127 -9.84 -2.00 12.36
N GLY A 128 -10.90 -1.43 12.95
CA GLY A 128 -11.56 -2.00 14.14
C GLY A 128 -13.08 -2.01 14.05
N SER A 129 -13.65 -1.21 13.17
CA SER A 129 -15.09 -1.05 12.96
C SER A 129 -15.54 -1.53 11.58
N LEU A 130 -16.85 -1.61 11.40
CA LEU A 130 -17.43 -1.80 10.06
C LEU A 130 -17.13 -0.59 9.15
N PRO A 131 -16.93 -0.81 7.84
CA PRO A 131 -16.72 0.27 6.87
C PRO A 131 -17.85 1.31 6.91
N LYS A 132 -17.49 2.59 6.84
CA LYS A 132 -18.45 3.70 6.86
C LYS A 132 -18.44 4.42 5.53
N LEU A 133 -19.59 4.50 4.86
CA LEU A 133 -19.74 5.30 3.65
C LEU A 133 -19.53 6.79 3.98
N LEU A 134 -18.66 7.46 3.24
CA LEU A 134 -18.43 8.89 3.37
C LEU A 134 -19.41 9.67 2.47
N PRO A 135 -19.92 10.82 2.95
CA PRO A 135 -20.85 11.65 2.19
C PRO A 135 -20.18 12.40 1.02
N THR A 136 -18.86 12.53 1.06
CA THR A 136 -18.06 13.27 0.09
C THR A 136 -16.79 12.49 -0.25
N ASN A 137 -16.39 12.56 -1.52
CA ASN A 137 -15.17 11.93 -2.00
C ASN A 137 -14.04 12.96 -2.07
N GLU A 138 -12.92 12.68 -1.43
CA GLU A 138 -11.69 13.47 -1.60
C GLU A 138 -10.96 13.07 -2.89
N GLU A 139 -10.93 11.76 -3.17
CA GLU A 139 -10.35 11.21 -4.39
C GLU A 139 -11.40 10.53 -5.25
N SER A 140 -11.23 10.57 -6.57
CA SER A 140 -12.07 9.83 -7.51
C SER A 140 -11.46 8.48 -7.85
N TYR A 141 -12.34 7.55 -8.25
CA TYR A 141 -11.97 6.29 -8.83
C TYR A 141 -11.24 6.50 -10.15
N GLY A 142 -10.19 5.72 -10.34
CA GLY A 142 -9.43 5.66 -11.58
C GLY A 142 -8.21 4.79 -11.36
N VAL A 143 -7.98 3.84 -12.27
CA VAL A 143 -6.82 2.95 -12.21
C VAL A 143 -5.79 3.45 -13.22
N PRO A 144 -4.57 3.80 -12.78
CA PRO A 144 -3.53 4.26 -13.70
C PRO A 144 -3.08 3.12 -14.61
N ALA A 145 -2.79 3.45 -15.87
CA ALA A 145 -2.10 2.53 -16.76
C ALA A 145 -0.63 2.42 -16.34
N ILE A 146 -0.15 1.19 -16.13
CA ILE A 146 1.24 0.90 -15.75
C ILE A 146 1.93 0.22 -16.91
N TYR A 147 3.04 0.80 -17.36
CA TYR A 147 3.92 0.24 -18.38
C TYR A 147 5.26 -0.09 -17.73
N LEU A 148 5.54 -1.37 -17.46
CA LEU A 148 6.76 -1.78 -16.73
C LEU A 148 8.06 -1.37 -17.44
N ASP A 149 8.03 -1.15 -18.74
CA ASP A 149 9.17 -0.63 -19.51
C ASP A 149 9.62 0.77 -19.05
N ASP A 150 8.74 1.55 -18.43
CA ASP A 150 9.06 2.86 -17.84
C ASP A 150 9.72 2.74 -16.44
N TYR A 151 9.85 1.53 -15.92
CA TYR A 151 10.37 1.26 -14.58
C TYR A 151 11.70 0.50 -14.60
N SER A 152 12.46 0.67 -13.52
CA SER A 152 13.64 -0.14 -13.22
C SER A 152 13.41 -0.86 -11.90
N GLU A 153 13.69 -2.16 -11.86
CA GLU A 153 13.61 -2.95 -10.63
C GLU A 153 14.61 -2.41 -9.60
N VAL A 154 14.14 -2.21 -8.38
CA VAL A 154 14.97 -1.88 -7.24
C VAL A 154 15.37 -3.19 -6.59
N ASN A 155 16.66 -3.51 -6.66
CA ASN A 155 17.20 -4.72 -6.07
C ASN A 155 17.12 -4.61 -4.53
N THR A 156 16.03 -5.09 -3.96
CA THR A 156 15.88 -5.25 -2.52
C THR A 156 16.71 -6.47 -2.14
N ASP A 157 17.74 -6.29 -1.32
CA ASP A 157 18.58 -7.40 -0.87
C ASP A 157 17.72 -8.38 -0.04
N ARG A 158 17.16 -9.40 -0.71
CA ARG A 158 16.20 -10.35 -0.14
C ARG A 158 16.79 -11.12 1.04
N THR A 159 18.11 -11.11 1.20
CA THR A 159 18.82 -11.71 2.34
C THR A 159 18.58 -10.99 3.67
N LEU A 160 18.14 -9.72 3.66
CA LEU A 160 17.78 -8.96 4.86
C LEU A 160 16.39 -9.30 5.40
N LEU A 161 15.52 -9.93 4.60
CA LEU A 161 14.15 -10.31 4.97
C LEU A 161 14.09 -11.50 5.95
N ARG A 162 15.23 -12.09 6.32
CA ARG A 162 15.26 -13.31 7.15
C ARG A 162 15.79 -13.15 8.58
N ASN A 163 16.23 -11.95 8.99
CA ASN A 163 17.16 -11.87 10.12
C ASN A 163 16.94 -10.75 11.16
N LYS A 164 15.70 -10.28 11.36
CA LYS A 164 15.38 -9.52 12.57
C LYS A 164 14.20 -10.11 13.32
N THR A 165 14.49 -11.13 14.12
CA THR A 165 13.70 -11.49 15.30
C THR A 165 13.60 -10.26 16.20
N TRP A 166 12.42 -9.65 16.23
CA TRP A 166 12.12 -8.41 16.94
C TRP A 166 11.98 -8.56 18.47
N TRP A 167 12.27 -9.74 19.02
CA TRP A 167 12.24 -10.03 20.46
C TRP A 167 13.51 -9.63 21.22
N LYS A 168 14.13 -8.49 20.88
CA LYS A 168 15.18 -7.90 21.72
C LYS A 168 15.06 -6.39 21.76
N PHE A 169 14.23 -5.90 22.68
CA PHE A 169 14.55 -4.68 23.40
C PHE A 169 14.36 -4.89 24.90
N TRP A 170 15.31 -4.31 25.63
CA TRP A 170 15.46 -4.21 27.07
C TRP A 170 14.42 -3.25 27.66
#